data_AF-A0A3P6EMW3-F1
#
_entry.id   AF-A0A3P6EMW3-F1
#
_cell.length_a   1.000
_cell.length_b   1.000
_cell.length_c   1.000
_cell.angle_alpha   90.00
_cell.angle_beta   90.00
_cell.angle_gamma   90.00
#
_symmetry.space_group_name_H-M   'P 1'
#
loop_
_entity.id
_entity.type
_entity.pdbx_description
1 polymer ?
#
loop_
_entity_poly.entity_id
_entity_poly.type
_entity_poly.pdbx_seq_one_letter_code
_entity_poly.pdbx_strand_id
1 'polypeptide(L)' 'MDSAIIIESDPREETMRHVASPLMAEGGAIREALIFCRSRGLHPCRLESNYSQLIKAINRKEPILELHGVL' A
#
# COMPACT_ATOMS: atom_id res chain seq x y z
N MET A 1 -45.24 -6.32 11.01
CA MET A 1 -44.40 -6.94 9.95
C MET A 1 -43.25 -5.97 9.73
N ASP A 2 -42.23 -6.08 10.59
CA ASP A 2 -41.06 -5.20 10.52
C ASP A 2 -40.07 -5.85 9.55
N SER A 3 -40.07 -5.37 8.31
CA SER A 3 -39.09 -5.78 7.31
C SER A 3 -37.74 -5.16 7.68
N ALA A 4 -36.88 -5.94 8.32
CA ALA A 4 -35.48 -5.58 8.49
C ALA A 4 -34.81 -5.51 7.10
N ILE A 5 -34.19 -4.36 6.80
CA ILE A 5 -33.31 -4.21 5.65
C ILE A 5 -32.04 -5.01 5.97
N ILE A 6 -31.90 -6.17 5.34
CA ILE A 6 -30.64 -6.92 5.35
C ILE A 6 -29.73 -6.21 4.34
N ILE A 7 -28.71 -5.51 4.83
CA ILE A 7 -27.61 -5.06 3.96
C ILE A 7 -26.76 -6.30 3.70
N GLU A 8 -26.93 -6.92 2.53
CA GLU A 8 -25.98 -7.93 2.05
C GLU A 8 -24.65 -7.23 1.77
N SER A 9 -23.66 -7.47 2.63
CA SER A 9 -22.27 -7.04 2.43
C SER A 9 -21.68 -7.81 1.25
N ASP A 10 -21.14 -7.08 0.27
CA ASP A 10 -20.51 -7.63 -0.94
C ASP A 10 -19.32 -8.52 -0.53
N PRO A 11 -19.20 -9.78 -1.00
CA PRO A 11 -18.07 -10.65 -0.69
C PRO A 11 -16.72 -10.12 -1.22
N ARG A 12 -16.71 -9.03 -2.00
CA ARG A 12 -15.52 -8.26 -2.41
C ARG A 12 -15.27 -7.04 -1.54
N GLU A 13 -15.88 -6.94 -0.37
CA GLU A 13 -15.50 -6.00 0.69
C GLU A 13 -14.14 -6.44 1.29
N GLU A 14 -13.15 -6.48 0.41
CA GLU A 14 -11.72 -6.52 0.72
C GLU A 14 -11.51 -5.32 1.64
N THR A 15 -11.08 -5.58 2.88
CA THR A 15 -10.98 -4.58 3.95
C THR A 15 -10.42 -3.27 3.40
N MET A 16 -11.28 -2.28 3.11
CA MET A 16 -10.86 -1.00 2.55
C MET A 16 -10.06 -0.29 3.64
N ARG A 17 -8.74 -0.42 3.58
CA ARG A 17 -7.85 0.30 4.47
C ARG A 17 -7.81 1.74 3.99
N HIS A 18 -8.48 2.61 4.74
CA HIS A 18 -8.34 4.04 4.58
C HIS A 18 -6.87 4.41 4.84
N VAL A 19 -6.29 5.10 3.87
CA VAL A 19 -4.92 5.65 3.94
C VAL A 19 -5.02 7.16 4.02
N ALA A 20 -4.11 7.79 4.77
CA ALA A 20 -4.19 9.23 5.02
C ALA A 20 -3.85 10.09 3.78
N SER A 21 -3.22 9.50 2.77
CA SER A 21 -2.82 10.22 1.55
C SER A 21 -2.54 9.27 0.37
N PRO A 22 -2.47 9.80 -0.86
CA PRO A 22 -1.99 9.06 -2.04
C PRO A 22 -0.55 8.54 -1.87
N LEU A 23 0.31 9.28 -1.18
CA LEU A 23 1.70 8.90 -0.93
C LEU A 23 1.77 7.67 0.00
N MET A 24 0.96 7.63 1.06
CA MET A 24 0.84 6.45 1.93
C MET A 24 0.28 5.25 1.17
N ALA A 25 -0.71 5.47 0.30
CA ALA A 25 -1.31 4.42 -0.53
C ALA A 25 -0.24 3.73 -1.39
N GLU A 26 0.55 4.53 -2.12
CA GLU A 26 1.59 4.00 -3.01
C GLU A 26 2.76 3.41 -2.23
N GLY A 27 3.21 4.06 -1.14
CA GLY A 27 4.24 3.51 -0.27
C GLY A 27 3.86 2.13 0.27
N GLY A 28 2.59 1.96 0.67
CA GLY A 28 2.04 0.67 1.09
C GLY A 28 2.04 -0.36 -0.03
N ALA A 29 1.57 0.02 -1.23
CA ALA A 29 1.58 -0.85 -2.40
C ALA A 29 3.00 -1.31 -2.77
N ILE A 30 3.98 -0.40 -2.74
CA ILE A 30 5.39 -0.71 -2.99
C ILE A 30 5.92 -1.68 -1.95
N ARG A 31 5.66 -1.45 -0.65
CA ARG A 31 6.12 -2.34 0.41
C ARG A 31 5.57 -3.75 0.24
N GLU A 32 4.27 -3.89 -0.01
CA GLU A 32 3.64 -5.20 -0.21
C GLU A 32 4.18 -5.89 -1.47
N ALA A 33 4.38 -5.16 -2.58
CA ALA A 33 5.01 -5.69 -3.77
C ALA A 33 6.43 -6.22 -3.51
N LEU A 34 7.25 -5.47 -2.75
CA LEU A 34 8.61 -5.89 -2.40
C LEU A 34 8.61 -7.12 -1.47
N ILE A 35 7.71 -7.18 -0.49
CA ILE A 35 7.54 -8.36 0.38
C ILE A 35 7.15 -9.58 -0.45
N PHE A 36 6.19 -9.41 -1.37
CA PHE A 36 5.74 -10.47 -2.27
C PHE A 36 6.90 -10.97 -3.16
N CYS A 37 7.59 -10.07 -3.85
CA CYS A 37 8.73 -10.42 -4.69
C CYS A 37 9.80 -11.20 -3.91
N ARG A 38 10.16 -10.73 -2.71
CA ARG A 38 11.11 -11.41 -1.82
C ARG A 38 10.63 -12.80 -1.43
N SER A 39 9.35 -12.96 -1.08
CA SER A 39 8.77 -14.27 -0.71
C SER A 39 8.79 -15.28 -1.86
N ARG A 40 8.86 -14.80 -3.11
CA ARG A 40 8.92 -15.61 -4.33
C ARG A 40 10.33 -15.78 -4.88
N GLY A 41 11.35 -15.24 -4.22
CA GLY A 41 12.73 -15.24 -4.73
C GLY A 41 12.95 -14.33 -5.95
N LEU A 42 12.00 -13.45 -6.27
CA LEU A 42 12.07 -12.49 -7.37
C LEU A 42 12.96 -11.31 -6.95
N HIS A 43 14.26 -11.52 -6.99
CA HIS A 43 15.26 -10.49 -6.75
C HIS A 43 16.46 -10.67 -7.70
N PRO A 44 17.03 -9.58 -8.24
CA PRO A 44 16.67 -8.18 -8.03
C PRO A 44 15.40 -7.75 -8.79
N CYS A 45 14.66 -6.75 -8.26
CA CYS A 45 13.48 -6.17 -8.90
C CYS A 45 13.67 -4.66 -9.15
N ARG A 46 13.14 -4.16 -10.27
CA ARG A 46 13.06 -2.73 -10.57
C ARG A 46 11.65 -2.24 -10.24
N LEU A 47 11.57 -1.14 -9.50
CA LEU A 47 10.32 -0.47 -9.20
C LEU A 47 10.33 0.93 -9.82
N GLU A 48 9.23 1.31 -10.44
CA GLU A 48 9.00 2.63 -11.00
C GLU A 48 7.85 3.30 -10.25
N SER A 49 8.05 4.56 -9.85
CA SER A 49 7.05 5.38 -9.17
C SER A 49 7.10 6.78 -9.77
N ASN A 50 5.96 7.46 -9.82
CA ASN A 50 5.89 8.85 -10.26
C ASN A 50 6.18 9.85 -9.12
N TYR A 51 6.26 9.38 -7.87
CA TYR A 51 6.48 10.24 -6.72
C TYR A 51 7.96 10.32 -6.39
N SER A 52 8.57 11.44 -6.75
CA SER A 52 10.00 11.70 -6.53
C SER A 52 10.43 11.57 -5.07
N GLN A 53 9.53 11.83 -4.12
CA GLN A 53 9.76 11.65 -2.69
C GLN A 53 9.99 10.16 -2.34
N LEU A 54 9.16 9.24 -2.85
CA LEU A 54 9.35 7.80 -2.66
C LEU A 54 10.67 7.32 -3.25
N ILE A 55 10.98 7.77 -4.47
CA ILE A 55 12.25 7.44 -5.14
C ILE A 55 13.45 7.87 -4.29
N LYS A 56 13.42 9.10 -3.76
CA LYS A 56 14.50 9.61 -2.89
C LYS A 56 14.58 8.86 -1.57
N ALA A 57 13.45 8.62 -0.91
CA ALA A 57 13.41 7.88 0.35
C ALA A 57 14.00 6.48 0.21
N ILE A 58 13.61 5.74 -0.84
CA ILE A 58 14.10 4.38 -1.09
C ILE A 58 15.58 4.40 -1.47
N ASN A 59 15.97 5.23 -2.44
CA ASN A 59 17.34 5.20 -2.97
C ASN A 59 18.37 5.83 -2.02
N ARG A 60 17.98 6.84 -1.23
CA ARG A 60 18.88 7.61 -0.38
C ARG A 60 18.69 7.35 1.11
N LYS A 61 17.71 6.50 1.49
CA LYS A 61 17.31 6.26 2.88
C LYS A 61 16.93 7.55 3.60
N GLU A 62 16.38 8.51 2.85
CA GLU A 62 15.89 9.77 3.39
C GLU A 62 14.57 9.51 4.15
N PRO A 63 14.44 9.96 5.41
CA PRO A 63 13.21 9.75 6.17
C PRO A 63 12.08 10.64 5.63
N ILE A 64 10.92 10.05 5.38
CA ILE A 64 9.68 10.77 5.10
C ILE A 64 8.74 10.54 6.27
N LEU A 65 8.41 11.61 7.00
CA LEU A 65 7.58 11.55 8.20
C LEU A 65 6.22 10.89 7.93
N GLU A 66 5.61 11.21 6.79
CA GLU A 66 4.33 10.66 6.34
C GLU A 66 4.36 9.16 6.05
N LEU A 67 5.55 8.61 5.74
CA LEU A 67 5.75 7.19 5.45
C LEU A 67 6.37 6.44 6.63
N HIS A 68 6.41 7.05 7.82
CA HIS A 68 6.92 6.38 9.00
C HIS A 68 6.10 5.11 9.31
N GLY A 69 6.78 3.96 9.37
CA GLY A 69 6.15 2.65 9.54
C GLY A 69 5.65 1.99 8.25
N VAL A 70 5.76 2.69 7.10
CA VAL A 70 5.45 2.16 5.77
C VAL A 70 6.70 1.76 5.01
N LEU A 71 7.74 2.61 4.96
CA LEU A 71 9.01 2.30 4.30
C LEU A 71 10.13 2.01 5.29
#